data_AF-A0A670ZAC7-F1
#
_entry.id   AF-A0A670ZAC7-F1
#
_cell.length_a   1.000
_cell.length_b   1.000
_cell.length_c   1.000
_cell.angle_alpha   90.00
_cell.angle_beta   90.00
_cell.angle_gamma   90.00
#
_symmetry.space_group_name_H-M   'P 1'
#
loop_
_entity.id
_entity.type
_entity.pdbx_description
1 polymer ?
#
loop_
_entity_poly.entity_id
_entity_poly.type
_entity_poly.pdbx_seq_one_letter_code
_entity_poly.pdbx_strand_id
1 'polypeptide(L)'
;RAPGGGQSQQKKRLLGQGRDQIWSPATKGSAGIDLPLAEDLELGYPHVVCLGSTDFYGPLPLASVGLLLPRSSAHKRKLFVVPGVIDSDYEGQIKIQVHSPVPQSLKKGDCFAQLLVLPYLSLEESDRIRQGGFGSTDMFSESSKSGKF
;
A
#
# COMPACT_ATOMS: atom_id res chain seq x y z
N ARG A 1 -37.83 -9.69 18.69
CA ARG A 1 -36.47 -10.22 18.46
C ARG A 1 -36.25 -10.25 16.95
N ALA A 2 -35.45 -9.33 16.42
CA ALA A 2 -35.04 -9.28 15.00
C ALA A 2 -33.54 -8.87 14.98
N PRO A 3 -32.67 -9.50 14.17
CA PRO A 3 -31.23 -9.34 14.28
C PRO A 3 -30.72 -8.22 13.37
N GLY A 4 -30.63 -7.00 13.90
CA GLY A 4 -30.05 -5.84 13.19
C GLY A 4 -28.59 -5.51 13.55
N GLY A 5 -27.90 -6.37 14.31
CA GLY A 5 -26.63 -6.03 14.95
C GLY A 5 -25.35 -6.39 14.19
N GLY A 6 -25.42 -7.18 13.12
CA GLY A 6 -24.25 -7.82 12.51
C GLY A 6 -23.31 -6.88 11.74
N GLN A 7 -23.85 -5.92 10.99
CA GLN A 7 -23.03 -5.05 10.12
C GLN A 7 -22.35 -3.90 10.88
N SER A 8 -22.88 -3.51 12.04
CA SER A 8 -22.32 -2.42 12.84
C SER A 8 -21.05 -2.83 13.60
N GLN A 9 -20.92 -4.11 13.97
CA GLN A 9 -19.74 -4.61 14.69
C GLN A 9 -18.55 -4.91 13.76
N GLN A 10 -18.81 -5.26 12.50
CA GLN A 10 -17.75 -5.54 11.53
C GLN A 10 -17.01 -4.25 11.08
N LYS A 11 -17.65 -3.08 11.23
CA LYS A 11 -17.04 -1.76 10.99
C LYS A 11 -16.03 -1.32 12.05
N LYS A 12 -16.01 -1.98 13.22
CA LYS A 12 -15.18 -1.58 14.37
C LYS A 12 -13.97 -2.48 14.61
N ARG A 13 -13.64 -3.38 13.69
CA ARG A 13 -12.58 -4.38 13.92
C ARG A 13 -11.65 -4.58 12.73
N LEU A 14 -11.25 -3.47 12.10
CA LEU A 14 -9.98 -3.36 11.36
C LEU A 14 -8.84 -2.83 12.25
N LEU A 15 -9.05 -2.79 13.56
CA LEU A 15 -8.03 -2.43 14.53
C LEU A 15 -7.17 -3.67 14.78
N GLY A 16 -6.02 -3.72 14.09
CA GLY A 16 -4.90 -4.55 14.49
C GLY A 16 -4.61 -4.31 15.97
N GLN A 17 -4.36 -5.39 16.71
CA GLN A 17 -4.15 -5.35 18.14
C GLN A 17 -2.99 -4.37 18.48
N GLY A 18 -3.29 -3.33 19.27
CA GLY A 18 -2.29 -2.55 20.00
C GLY A 18 -1.78 -1.24 19.39
N ARG A 19 -2.26 -0.79 18.23
CA ARG A 19 -1.85 0.51 17.64
C ARG A 19 -3.07 1.26 17.13
N ASP A 20 -3.22 2.54 17.50
CA ASP A 20 -4.34 3.43 17.12
C ASP A 20 -4.32 3.79 15.61
N GLN A 21 -4.35 2.77 14.74
CA GLN A 21 -4.47 2.94 13.30
C GLN A 21 -5.93 3.23 12.96
N ILE A 22 -6.20 4.44 12.51
CA ILE A 22 -7.54 4.82 12.07
C ILE A 22 -7.72 4.39 10.61
N TRP A 23 -8.24 3.18 10.43
CA TRP A 23 -8.72 2.66 9.15
C TRP A 23 -10.08 3.27 8.79
N SER A 24 -10.13 4.59 8.60
CA SER A 24 -11.38 5.28 8.28
C SER A 24 -11.29 6.08 6.97
N PRO A 25 -12.28 5.95 6.09
CA PRO A 25 -12.39 6.83 4.93
C PRO A 25 -12.64 8.28 5.37
N ALA A 26 -12.16 9.24 4.57
CA ALA A 26 -12.31 10.67 4.87
C ALA A 26 -13.79 11.12 4.93
N THR A 27 -14.67 10.45 4.18
CA THR A 27 -16.11 10.71 4.20
C THR A 27 -16.88 9.39 4.16
N LYS A 28 -18.19 9.43 4.43
CA LYS A 28 -19.06 8.26 4.33
C LYS A 28 -19.08 7.63 2.92
N GLY A 29 -18.81 8.42 1.87
CA GLY A 29 -18.83 7.98 0.47
C GLY A 29 -17.46 7.70 -0.12
N SER A 30 -16.35 7.91 0.61
CA SER A 30 -15.02 7.66 0.07
C SER A 30 -14.76 6.16 -0.04
N ALA A 31 -14.28 5.73 -1.21
CA ALA A 31 -13.86 4.35 -1.43
C ALA A 31 -12.48 4.06 -0.82
N GLY A 32 -11.57 5.04 -0.89
CA GLY A 32 -10.20 4.91 -0.39
C GLY A 32 -10.00 5.45 1.02
N ILE A 33 -9.05 4.85 1.71
CA ILE A 33 -8.49 5.33 2.98
C ILE A 33 -7.23 6.13 2.65
N ASP A 34 -7.20 7.39 3.07
CA ASP A 34 -6.05 8.28 2.86
C ASP A 34 -4.83 7.76 3.64
N LEU A 35 -3.67 7.67 2.98
CA LEU A 35 -2.40 7.23 3.57
C LEU A 35 -1.48 8.43 3.83
N PRO A 36 -1.45 8.99 5.05
CA PRO A 36 -0.49 10.02 5.42
C PRO A 36 0.92 9.46 5.59
N LEU A 37 1.93 10.28 5.29
CA LEU A 37 3.32 9.99 5.64
C LEU A 37 3.51 9.93 7.16
N ALA A 38 4.24 8.91 7.63
CA ALA A 38 4.62 8.77 9.04
C ALA A 38 5.81 9.68 9.43
N GLU A 39 6.62 10.08 8.45
CA GLU A 39 7.84 10.87 8.59
C GLU A 39 8.07 11.78 7.38
N ASP A 40 8.96 12.76 7.51
CA ASP A 40 9.36 13.63 6.39
C ASP A 40 10.06 12.79 5.30
N LEU A 41 9.81 13.13 4.03
CA LEU A 41 10.39 12.45 2.87
C LEU A 41 10.97 13.47 1.89
N GLU A 42 12.25 13.31 1.56
CA GLU A 42 12.93 14.14 0.57
C GLU A 42 13.00 13.42 -0.78
N LEU A 43 12.37 14.02 -1.79
CA LEU A 43 12.51 13.64 -3.19
C LEU A 43 13.65 14.46 -3.80
N GLY A 44 14.88 14.12 -3.43
CA GLY A 44 16.06 14.95 -3.73
C GLY A 44 16.44 15.02 -5.21
N TYR A 45 16.07 14.00 -6.00
CA TYR A 45 16.42 13.89 -7.42
C TYR A 45 15.18 13.67 -8.28
N PRO A 46 15.02 14.41 -9.39
CA PRO A 46 13.94 14.20 -10.34
C PRO A 46 13.84 12.73 -10.81
N HIS A 47 12.61 12.24 -10.89
CA HIS A 47 12.26 10.92 -11.41
C HIS A 47 12.79 9.71 -10.64
N VAL A 48 13.53 9.91 -9.55
CA VAL A 48 13.94 8.83 -8.65
C VAL A 48 12.76 8.44 -7.76
N VAL A 49 12.44 7.16 -7.74
CA VAL A 49 11.40 6.61 -6.85
C VAL A 49 11.95 6.54 -5.44
N CYS A 50 11.22 7.14 -4.50
CA CYS A 50 11.48 7.07 -3.08
C CYS A 50 10.34 6.32 -2.38
N LEU A 51 10.64 5.78 -1.19
CA LEU A 51 9.67 5.07 -0.35
C LEU A 51 9.24 5.95 0.81
N GLY A 52 7.96 6.33 0.82
CA GLY A 52 7.33 7.02 1.95
C GLY A 52 6.73 6.03 2.93
N SER A 53 7.20 6.05 4.18
CA SER A 53 6.64 5.26 5.27
C SER A 53 5.25 5.77 5.67
N THR A 54 4.34 4.86 6.04
CA THR A 54 3.02 5.20 6.61
C THR A 54 2.86 4.49 7.96
N ASP A 55 1.90 4.92 8.78
CA ASP A 55 1.57 4.21 10.03
C ASP A 55 0.61 3.03 9.82
N PHE A 56 0.37 2.63 8.56
CA PHE A 56 -0.51 1.52 8.19
C PHE A 56 0.28 0.24 7.98
N TYR A 57 -0.20 -0.84 8.56
CA TYR A 57 0.39 -2.17 8.49
C TYR A 57 -0.70 -3.17 8.14
N GLY A 58 -0.36 -4.22 7.41
CA GLY A 58 -1.28 -5.35 7.33
C GLY A 58 -1.21 -6.25 8.57
N PRO A 59 -1.84 -7.43 8.52
CA PRO A 59 -2.57 -7.98 7.36
C PRO A 59 -3.85 -7.20 7.04
N LEU A 60 -4.30 -7.30 5.80
CA LEU A 60 -5.63 -6.80 5.41
C LEU A 60 -6.71 -7.83 5.82
N PRO A 61 -8.00 -7.49 5.75
CA PRO A 61 -9.05 -8.49 5.89
C PRO A 61 -8.85 -9.70 4.98
N LEU A 62 -9.24 -10.88 5.46
CA LEU A 62 -9.18 -12.10 4.67
C LEU A 62 -9.94 -11.95 3.35
N ALA A 63 -9.41 -12.55 2.28
CA ALA A 63 -9.96 -12.50 0.93
C ALA A 63 -10.15 -11.06 0.40
N SER A 64 -9.25 -10.15 0.81
CA SER A 64 -9.19 -8.79 0.29
C SER A 64 -7.83 -8.44 -0.30
N VAL A 65 -7.83 -7.46 -1.20
CA VAL A 65 -6.64 -6.88 -1.80
C VAL A 65 -6.66 -5.38 -1.54
N GLY A 66 -5.51 -4.82 -1.22
CA GLY A 66 -5.32 -3.38 -1.12
C GLY A 66 -4.74 -2.82 -2.40
N LEU A 67 -5.45 -1.90 -3.05
CA LEU A 67 -4.93 -1.13 -4.17
C LEU A 67 -4.42 0.22 -3.65
N LEU A 68 -3.09 0.37 -3.60
CA LEU A 68 -2.46 1.64 -3.30
C LEU A 68 -2.46 2.50 -4.57
N LEU A 69 -3.20 3.61 -4.53
CA LEU A 69 -3.43 4.48 -5.68
C LEU A 69 -3.10 5.94 -5.33
N PRO A 70 -2.75 6.79 -6.32
CA PRO A 70 -2.64 8.22 -6.08
C PRO A 70 -3.98 8.82 -5.64
N ARG A 71 -3.93 9.87 -4.82
CA ARG A 71 -5.07 10.78 -4.65
C ARG A 71 -5.24 11.60 -5.92
N SER A 72 -6.47 12.01 -6.24
CA SER A 72 -6.75 12.87 -7.41
C SER A 72 -5.99 14.20 -7.36
N SER A 73 -5.62 14.66 -6.15
CA SER A 73 -4.81 15.87 -5.92
C SER A 73 -3.30 15.66 -6.08
N ALA A 74 -2.79 14.42 -6.14
CA ALA A 74 -1.36 14.14 -6.18
C ALA A 74 -0.68 14.79 -7.40
N HIS A 75 -1.32 14.71 -8.57
CA HIS A 75 -0.78 15.29 -9.80
C HIS A 75 -0.69 16.82 -9.74
N LYS A 76 -1.59 17.50 -9.00
CA LYS A 76 -1.50 18.96 -8.77
C LYS A 76 -0.25 19.35 -7.97
N ARG A 77 0.28 18.41 -7.18
CA ARG A 77 1.55 18.55 -6.45
C ARG A 77 2.76 18.06 -7.26
N LYS A 78 2.58 17.66 -8.53
CA LYS A 78 3.59 17.02 -9.38
C LYS A 78 4.12 15.70 -8.79
N LEU A 79 3.31 15.03 -7.98
CA LEU A 79 3.64 13.74 -7.39
C LEU A 79 3.10 12.62 -8.27
N PHE A 80 3.97 11.66 -8.57
CA PHE A 80 3.66 10.44 -9.28
C PHE A 80 3.78 9.27 -8.31
N VAL A 81 2.64 8.79 -7.83
CA VAL A 81 2.57 7.57 -7.00
C VAL A 81 2.56 6.37 -7.93
N VAL A 82 3.49 5.44 -7.72
CA VAL A 82 3.50 4.16 -8.43
C VAL A 82 2.39 3.30 -7.82
N PRO A 83 1.38 2.88 -8.60
CA PRO A 83 0.33 2.01 -8.09
C PRO A 83 0.91 0.69 -7.54
N GLY A 84 0.30 0.17 -6.49
CA GLY A 84 0.75 -1.05 -5.84
C GLY A 84 -0.38 -1.96 -5.40
N VAL A 85 -0.08 -3.26 -5.32
CA VAL A 85 -0.96 -4.29 -4.76
C VAL A 85 -0.42 -4.66 -3.38
N ILE A 86 -1.30 -4.61 -2.38
CA ILE A 86 -1.06 -5.08 -1.02
C ILE A 86 -1.86 -6.37 -0.84
N ASP A 87 -1.15 -7.48 -0.72
CA ASP A 87 -1.75 -8.79 -0.53
C ASP A 87 -2.37 -8.93 0.88
N SER A 88 -3.38 -9.79 1.04
CA SER A 88 -4.07 -9.93 2.33
C SER A 88 -3.16 -10.41 3.46
N ASP A 89 -2.16 -11.23 3.13
CA ASP A 89 -1.20 -11.83 4.05
C ASP A 89 0.07 -10.97 4.25
N TYR A 90 0.12 -9.78 3.64
CA TYR A 90 1.24 -8.87 3.87
C TYR A 90 1.17 -8.29 5.29
N GLU A 91 2.06 -8.72 6.19
CA GLU A 91 2.10 -8.24 7.59
C GLU A 91 2.96 -6.98 7.78
N GLY A 92 3.65 -6.54 6.73
CA GLY A 92 4.60 -5.44 6.80
C GLY A 92 3.95 -4.06 6.82
N GLN A 93 4.82 -3.04 6.91
CA GLN A 93 4.43 -1.64 6.79
C GLN A 93 4.06 -1.31 5.34
N ILE A 94 2.89 -0.72 5.14
CA ILE A 94 2.49 -0.21 3.83
C ILE A 94 3.31 1.04 3.54
N LYS A 95 4.07 1.02 2.43
CA LYS A 95 4.89 2.13 1.97
C LYS A 95 4.38 2.66 0.63
N ILE A 96 4.51 3.97 0.43
CA ILE A 96 4.12 4.65 -0.80
C ILE A 96 5.36 4.82 -1.68
N GLN A 97 5.34 4.23 -2.87
CA GLN A 97 6.34 4.51 -3.91
C GLN A 97 5.98 5.79 -4.64
N VAL A 98 6.86 6.79 -4.61
CA VAL A 98 6.57 8.10 -5.19
C VAL A 98 7.80 8.72 -5.83
N HIS A 99 7.60 9.42 -6.95
CA HIS A 99 8.61 10.29 -7.55
C HIS A 99 7.99 11.63 -7.99
N SER A 100 8.85 12.58 -8.30
CA SER A 100 8.48 13.91 -8.80
C SER A 100 9.46 14.33 -9.90
N PRO A 101 9.04 15.13 -10.91
CA PRO A 101 9.93 15.66 -11.94
C PRO A 101 10.80 16.83 -11.43
N VAL A 102 10.57 17.29 -10.20
CA VAL A 102 11.33 18.36 -9.54
C VAL A 102 11.67 17.95 -8.11
N PRO A 103 12.78 18.44 -7.51
CA PRO A 103 13.06 18.19 -6.10
C PRO A 103 11.94 18.71 -5.21
N GLN A 104 11.53 17.92 -4.21
CA GLN A 104 10.44 18.27 -3.29
C GLN A 104 10.67 17.68 -1.89
N SER A 105 10.34 18.47 -0.88
CA SER A 105 10.26 18.01 0.51
C SER A 105 8.79 17.76 0.86
N LEU A 106 8.47 16.53 1.24
CA LEU A 106 7.16 16.13 1.72
C LEU A 106 7.21 15.99 3.24
N LYS A 107 6.16 16.42 3.92
CA LYS A 107 6.13 16.48 5.37
C LYS A 107 5.34 15.34 5.98
N LYS A 108 5.70 14.92 7.19
CA LYS A 108 4.87 14.03 8.00
C LYS A 108 3.41 14.50 7.98
N GLY A 109 2.48 13.58 7.77
CA GLY A 109 1.05 13.86 7.65
C GLY A 109 0.59 14.23 6.23
N ASP A 110 1.50 14.52 5.30
CA ASP A 110 1.12 14.72 3.90
C ASP A 110 0.45 13.47 3.36
N CYS A 111 -0.70 13.67 2.72
CA CYS A 111 -1.46 12.58 2.13
C CYS A 111 -1.64 12.79 0.63
N PHE A 112 -1.01 11.93 -0.16
CA PHE A 112 -1.01 11.94 -1.62
C PHE A 112 -1.26 10.56 -2.23
N ALA A 113 -1.41 9.52 -1.41
CA ALA A 113 -1.88 8.20 -1.81
C ALA A 113 -3.07 7.78 -0.96
N GLN A 114 -3.82 6.80 -1.46
CA GLN A 114 -4.96 6.20 -0.79
C GLN A 114 -4.95 4.69 -1.01
N LEU A 115 -5.56 3.95 -0.10
CA LEU A 115 -5.72 2.51 -0.17
C LEU A 115 -7.19 2.17 -0.42
N LEU A 116 -7.49 1.51 -1.53
CA LEU A 116 -8.80 0.88 -1.76
C LEU A 116 -8.71 -0.58 -1.36
N VAL A 117 -9.51 -0.99 -0.37
CA VAL A 117 -9.60 -2.40 0.04
C VAL A 117 -10.79 -3.03 -0.66
N LEU A 118 -10.53 -4.04 -1.51
CA LEU A 118 -11.54 -4.70 -2.34
C LEU A 118 -11.56 -6.20 -2.05
N PRO A 119 -12.72 -6.87 -2.13
CA PRO A 119 -12.74 -8.32 -2.16
C PRO A 119 -12.04 -8.82 -3.43
N TYR A 120 -11.33 -9.95 -3.34
CA TYR A 120 -10.78 -10.63 -4.51
C TYR A 120 -11.08 -12.13 -4.45
N LEU A 121 -11.01 -12.79 -5.61
CA LEU A 121 -11.16 -14.24 -5.72
C LEU A 121 -9.78 -14.88 -5.56
N SER A 122 -9.62 -15.76 -4.57
CA SER A 122 -8.45 -16.62 -4.50
C SER A 122 -8.53 -17.62 -5.65
N LEU A 123 -7.53 -17.59 -6.53
CA LEU A 123 -7.23 -18.73 -7.40
C LEU A 123 -6.56 -19.80 -6.53
N GLU A 124 -6.54 -21.06 -7.00
CA GLU A 124 -6.14 -22.25 -6.23
C GLU A 124 -4.89 -22.04 -5.35
N GLU A 125 -4.87 -22.68 -4.18
CA GLU A 125 -3.75 -22.61 -3.24
C GLU A 125 -2.43 -23.02 -3.92
N SER A 126 -1.44 -22.14 -3.84
CA SER A 126 -0.08 -22.44 -4.26
C SER A 126 0.74 -22.71 -3.00
N ASP A 127 1.39 -23.87 -2.92
CA ASP A 127 2.32 -24.25 -1.84
C ASP A 127 3.59 -23.38 -1.75
N ARG A 128 3.69 -22.32 -2.56
CA ARG A 128 4.85 -21.43 -2.63
C ARG A 128 4.76 -20.35 -1.56
N ILE A 129 5.67 -20.39 -0.59
CA ILE A 129 5.85 -19.34 0.42
C ILE A 129 6.62 -18.17 -0.20
N ARG A 130 6.05 -16.96 -0.15
CA ARG A 130 6.69 -15.74 -0.67
C ARG A 130 7.79 -15.27 0.28
N GLN A 131 9.02 -15.20 -0.19
CA GLN A 131 10.11 -14.55 0.53
C GLN A 131 10.41 -13.19 -0.11
N GLY A 132 9.99 -12.10 0.56
CA GLY A 132 10.22 -10.72 0.14
C GLY A 132 9.09 -10.06 -0.68
N GLY A 133 9.10 -8.72 -0.74
CA GLY A 133 8.21 -7.88 -1.57
C GLY A 133 8.93 -7.31 -2.80
N PHE A 134 8.19 -6.60 -3.68
CA PHE A 134 8.67 -6.01 -4.95
C PHE A 134 9.04 -7.02 -6.06
N GLY A 135 8.10 -7.87 -6.48
CA GLY A 135 8.35 -8.74 -7.64
C GLY A 135 9.33 -9.89 -7.36
N SER A 136 9.30 -10.47 -6.16
CA SER A 136 10.11 -11.64 -5.73
C SER A 136 9.94 -12.92 -6.59
N THR A 137 9.20 -12.85 -7.70
CA THR A 137 9.04 -13.87 -8.74
C THR A 137 9.78 -13.56 -10.04
N ASP A 138 10.48 -12.43 -10.14
CA ASP A 138 11.21 -12.04 -11.35
C ASP A 138 12.46 -12.93 -11.49
N MET A 139 12.34 -13.98 -12.29
CA MET A 139 13.48 -14.77 -12.74
C MET A 139 14.34 -13.93 -13.70
N PHE A 140 15.31 -13.19 -13.17
CA PHE A 140 16.46 -12.79 -13.97
C PHE A 140 17.33 -14.02 -14.22
N SER A 141 17.09 -14.72 -15.33
CA SER A 141 18.05 -15.70 -15.83
C SER A 141 19.21 -14.95 -16.48
N GLU A 142 20.27 -14.66 -15.72
CA GLU A 142 21.56 -14.36 -16.33
C GLU A 142 22.10 -15.66 -16.94
N SER A 143 22.04 -15.74 -18.27
CA SER A 143 22.78 -16.76 -19.02
C SER A 143 24.27 -16.44 -18.90
N SER A 144 24.96 -17.08 -17.96
CA SER A 144 26.41 -17.08 -17.85
C SER A 144 27.03 -17.65 -19.13
N LYS A 145 27.54 -16.79 -20.02
CA LYS A 145 28.52 -17.23 -21.02
C LYS A 145 29.87 -17.36 -20.32
N SER A 146 30.26 -18.60 -20.06
CA SER A 146 31.62 -18.98 -19.70
C SER A 146 32.59 -18.63 -20.83
N GLY A 147 33.38 -17.58 -20.67
CA GLY A 147 34.62 -17.41 -21.42
C GLY A 147 35.71 -18.26 -20.78
N LYS A 148 36.22 -19.25 -21.52
CA LYS A 148 37.54 -19.85 -21.26
C LYS A 148 38.57 -19.10 -22.11
N PHE A 149 39.76 -18.92 -21.52
CA PHE A 149 40.96 -18.33 -22.10
C PHE A 149 41.31 -18.89 -23.49
#